data_AF-A0A2A6E253-F1
#
_entry.id   AF-A0A2A6E253-F1
#
_cell.length_a   1.000
_cell.length_b   1.000
_cell.length_c   1.000
_cell.angle_alpha   90.00
_cell.angle_beta   90.00
_cell.angle_gamma   90.00
#
_symmetry.space_group_name_H-M   'P 1'
#
loop_
_entity.id
_entity.type
_entity.pdbx_description
1 polymer ?
#
loop_
_entity_poly.entity_id
_entity_poly.type
_entity_poly.pdbx_seq_one_letter_code
_entity_poly.pdbx_strand_id
1 'polypeptide(L)'
;MGGKFAFAALVFFLSALAGFMLESHAVPIPLEQPGYRWSDYFAHNLRQSLIVIAAGTATYGLGGYILLAVNGFAAGVGLQLMIQNGKSDLIWKAFLPHAVFEIPAILISSVLPFMIWKSVLTFRRNRAAGCRLLIRRLLPTFGTMVALFAVAAVMEHVFAGGAFFA
;
A
#
# COMPACT_ATOMS: atom_id res chain seq x y z
N MET A 1 4.24 -5.92 17.35
CA MET A 1 3.91 -5.44 16.00
C MET A 1 5.11 -4.77 15.36
N GLY A 2 5.92 -4.01 16.11
CA GLY A 2 7.12 -3.32 15.61
C GLY A 2 7.99 -4.13 14.65
N GLY A 3 8.48 -5.32 15.03
CA GLY A 3 9.34 -6.11 14.15
C GLY A 3 8.72 -6.53 12.81
N LYS A 4 7.42 -6.87 12.78
CA LYS A 4 6.72 -7.25 11.54
C LYS A 4 6.48 -6.04 10.64
N PHE A 5 6.15 -4.91 11.25
CA PHE A 5 5.95 -3.66 10.52
C PHE A 5 7.27 -3.13 9.95
N ALA A 6 8.36 -3.18 10.73
CA ALA A 6 9.69 -2.82 10.26
C ALA A 6 10.16 -3.73 9.11
N PHE A 7 9.91 -5.04 9.22
CA PHE A 7 10.18 -5.97 8.13
C PHE A 7 9.34 -5.68 6.88
N ALA A 8 8.05 -5.38 7.04
CA ALA A 8 7.19 -4.96 5.93
C ALA A 8 7.74 -3.70 5.23
N ALA A 9 8.13 -2.68 6.01
CA ALA A 9 8.72 -1.47 5.48
C ALA A 9 10.01 -1.77 4.71
N LEU A 10 10.89 -2.61 5.26
CA LEU A 10 12.11 -3.04 4.58
C LEU A 10 11.80 -3.73 3.25
N VAL A 11 10.86 -4.68 3.22
CA VAL A 11 10.44 -5.38 1.99
C VAL A 11 9.95 -4.38 0.95
N PHE A 12 9.08 -3.45 1.34
CA PHE A 12 8.53 -2.44 0.43
C PHE A 12 9.61 -1.52 -0.15
N PHE A 13 10.47 -0.95 0.70
CA PHE A 13 11.49 0.00 0.22
C PHE A 13 12.60 -0.67 -0.58
N LEU A 14 13.00 -1.91 -0.24
CA LEU A 14 13.96 -2.66 -1.05
C LEU A 14 13.38 -3.02 -2.41
N SER A 15 12.12 -3.45 -2.48
CA SER A 15 11.49 -3.76 -3.76
C SER A 15 11.23 -2.51 -4.59
N ALA A 16 10.88 -1.38 -3.96
CA ALA A 16 10.79 -0.08 -4.63
C ALA A 16 12.12 0.37 -5.20
N LEU A 17 13.22 0.25 -4.43
CA LEU A 17 14.55 0.54 -4.94
C LEU A 17 14.90 -0.37 -6.12
N ALA A 18 14.58 -1.67 -6.04
CA ALA A 18 14.82 -2.61 -7.13
C ALA A 18 14.04 -2.23 -8.40
N GLY A 19 12.75 -1.90 -8.27
CA GLY A 19 11.91 -1.45 -9.38
C GLY A 19 12.44 -0.18 -10.03
N PHE A 20 12.83 0.80 -9.19
CA PHE A 20 13.44 2.04 -9.64
C PHE A 20 14.74 1.81 -10.44
N MET A 21 15.65 0.99 -9.91
CA MET A 21 16.93 0.71 -10.57
C MET A 21 16.76 -0.09 -11.87
N LEU A 22 15.86 -1.07 -11.90
CA LEU A 22 15.64 -1.87 -13.11
C LEU A 22 14.99 -1.05 -14.23
N GLU A 23 14.02 -0.20 -13.90
CA GLU A 23 13.38 0.68 -14.87
C GLU A 23 14.36 1.74 -15.41
N SER A 24 15.41 2.08 -14.65
CA SER A 24 16.40 3.09 -15.07
C SER A 24 17.17 2.71 -16.34
N HIS A 25 17.21 1.42 -16.67
CA HIS A 25 17.86 0.87 -17.85
C HIS A 25 16.88 0.58 -19.00
N ALA A 26 15.58 0.80 -18.80
CA ALA A 26 14.55 0.55 -19.80
C ALA A 26 14.35 1.76 -20.74
N VAL A 27 13.79 1.49 -21.92
CA VAL A 27 13.30 2.55 -22.80
C VAL A 27 12.03 3.14 -22.18
N PRO A 28 11.95 4.47 -21.97
CA PRO A 28 10.83 5.06 -21.26
C PRO A 28 9.52 4.86 -22.00
N ILE A 29 8.53 4.38 -21.26
CA ILE A 29 7.15 4.27 -21.73
C ILE A 29 6.46 5.62 -21.46
N PRO A 30 5.66 6.13 -22.42
CA PRO A 30 4.88 7.36 -22.21
C PRO A 30 3.96 7.23 -20.99
N LEU A 31 3.97 8.24 -20.12
CA LEU A 31 3.05 8.31 -19.00
C LEU A 31 1.67 8.80 -19.46
N GLU A 32 0.76 7.84 -19.65
CA GLU A 32 -0.68 8.11 -19.81
C GLU A 32 -1.38 8.07 -18.46
N GLN A 33 -2.12 9.14 -18.12
CA GLN A 33 -2.96 9.16 -16.94
C GLN A 33 -4.38 8.76 -17.32
N PRO A 34 -4.90 7.64 -16.80
CA PRO A 34 -6.32 7.37 -16.91
C PRO A 34 -7.06 8.40 -16.06
N GLY A 35 -8.03 9.12 -16.64
CA GLY A 35 -8.82 10.17 -15.99
C GLY A 35 -9.79 9.63 -14.93
N TYR A 36 -9.26 8.92 -13.94
CA TYR A 36 -10.00 8.24 -12.89
C TYR A 36 -10.49 9.20 -11.81
N ARG A 37 -11.62 8.84 -11.20
CA ARG A 37 -12.18 9.55 -10.04
C ARG A 37 -11.51 9.03 -8.78
N TRP A 38 -11.56 9.81 -7.70
CA TRP A 38 -11.04 9.38 -6.38
C TRP A 38 -11.62 8.02 -5.95
N SER A 39 -12.88 7.72 -6.27
CA SER A 39 -13.52 6.45 -5.94
C SER A 39 -12.86 5.26 -6.63
N ASP A 40 -12.32 5.45 -7.83
CA ASP A 40 -11.67 4.40 -8.61
C ASP A 40 -10.29 4.07 -7.99
N TYR A 41 -9.52 5.11 -7.64
CA TYR A 41 -8.25 4.95 -6.90
C TYR A 41 -8.48 4.27 -5.53
N PHE A 42 -9.50 4.71 -4.80
CA PHE A 42 -9.85 4.13 -3.51
C PHE A 42 -10.23 2.64 -3.66
N ALA A 43 -11.13 2.33 -4.60
CA ALA A 43 -11.57 0.95 -4.83
C ALA A 43 -10.43 0.05 -5.29
N HIS A 44 -9.53 0.57 -6.15
CA HIS A 44 -8.33 -0.14 -6.59
C HIS A 44 -7.43 -0.52 -5.40
N ASN A 45 -7.04 0.47 -4.60
CA ASN A 45 -6.13 0.28 -3.47
C ASN A 45 -6.74 -0.58 -2.36
N LEU A 46 -8.04 -0.40 -2.09
CA LEU A 46 -8.78 -1.23 -1.15
C LEU A 46 -8.85 -2.68 -1.64
N ARG A 47 -9.25 -2.92 -2.91
CA ARG A 47 -9.33 -4.26 -3.49
C ARG A 47 -7.97 -4.96 -3.42
N GLN A 48 -6.92 -4.28 -3.83
CA GLN A 48 -5.57 -4.84 -3.80
C GLN A 48 -5.13 -5.19 -2.38
N SER A 49 -5.41 -4.32 -1.41
CA SER A 49 -5.09 -4.58 0.00
C SER A 49 -5.90 -5.72 0.61
N LEU A 50 -7.16 -5.90 0.19
CA LEU A 50 -7.95 -7.08 0.57
C LEU A 50 -7.35 -8.37 -0.01
N ILE A 51 -6.82 -8.33 -1.23
CA ILE A 51 -6.09 -9.46 -1.81
C ILE A 51 -4.81 -9.75 -1.01
N VAL A 52 -4.04 -8.72 -0.63
CA VAL A 52 -2.86 -8.85 0.24
C VAL A 52 -3.23 -9.51 1.57
N ILE A 53 -4.31 -9.06 2.21
CA ILE A 53 -4.79 -9.62 3.48
C ILE A 53 -5.24 -11.07 3.29
N ALA A 54 -5.98 -11.39 2.22
CA ALA A 54 -6.49 -12.72 1.94
C ALA A 54 -5.33 -13.71 1.65
N ALA A 55 -4.46 -13.38 0.71
CA ALA A 55 -3.29 -14.18 0.36
C ALA A 55 -2.35 -14.36 1.55
N GLY A 56 -2.08 -13.28 2.30
CA GLY A 56 -1.30 -13.34 3.53
C GLY A 56 -1.95 -14.23 4.58
N THR A 57 -3.26 -14.13 4.79
CA THR A 57 -3.96 -14.98 5.77
C THR A 57 -3.87 -16.45 5.36
N ALA A 58 -4.11 -16.77 4.09
CA ALA A 58 -4.02 -18.14 3.56
C ALA A 58 -2.61 -18.76 3.71
N THR A 59 -1.57 -17.95 3.77
CA THR A 59 -0.15 -18.37 3.77
C THR A 59 0.59 -18.00 5.05
N TYR A 60 -0.13 -17.79 6.16
CA TYR A 60 0.44 -17.40 7.46
C TYR A 60 1.33 -16.13 7.42
N GLY A 61 1.06 -15.25 6.45
CA GLY A 61 1.65 -13.93 6.27
C GLY A 61 2.61 -13.82 5.09
N LEU A 62 3.14 -14.93 4.58
CA LEU A 62 4.16 -14.91 3.53
C LEU A 62 3.66 -14.27 2.22
N GLY A 63 2.49 -14.68 1.75
CA GLY A 63 1.86 -14.13 0.54
C GLY A 63 1.55 -12.64 0.64
N GLY A 64 1.30 -12.13 1.86
CA GLY A 64 1.12 -10.71 2.09
C GLY A 64 2.40 -9.92 1.83
N TYR A 65 3.56 -10.44 2.25
CA TYR A 65 4.85 -9.82 1.96
C TYR A 65 5.28 -9.94 0.50
N ILE A 66 4.95 -11.04 -0.18
CA ILE A 66 5.23 -11.18 -1.62
C ILE A 66 4.45 -10.11 -2.41
N LEU A 67 3.15 -9.95 -2.15
CA LEU A 67 2.34 -8.93 -2.83
C LEU A 67 2.69 -7.50 -2.41
N LEU A 68 3.19 -7.31 -1.18
CA LEU A 68 3.79 -6.05 -0.75
C LEU A 68 5.04 -5.73 -1.56
N ALA A 69 5.90 -6.73 -1.82
CA ALA A 69 7.10 -6.53 -2.63
C ALA A 69 6.73 -6.11 -4.06
N VAL A 70 5.72 -6.74 -4.67
CA VAL A 70 5.18 -6.33 -5.98
C VAL A 70 4.68 -4.88 -5.96
N ASN A 71 4.01 -4.48 -4.89
CA ASN A 71 3.56 -3.09 -4.71
C ASN A 71 4.71 -2.10 -4.62
N GLY A 72 5.71 -2.38 -3.79
CA GLY A 72 6.89 -1.53 -3.69
C GLY A 72 7.60 -1.44 -5.04
N PHE A 73 7.78 -2.56 -5.74
CA PHE A 73 8.39 -2.61 -7.06
C PHE A 73 7.66 -1.70 -8.06
N ALA A 74 6.33 -1.81 -8.15
CA ALA A 74 5.52 -0.97 -9.02
C ALA A 74 5.63 0.53 -8.68
N ALA A 75 5.67 0.88 -7.39
CA ALA A 75 5.89 2.27 -6.97
C ALA A 75 7.27 2.80 -7.41
N GLY A 76 8.31 1.98 -7.30
CA GLY A 76 9.66 2.29 -7.77
C GLY A 76 9.73 2.53 -9.29
N VAL A 77 9.10 1.65 -10.06
CA VAL A 77 8.96 1.80 -11.52
C VAL A 77 8.23 3.11 -11.86
N GLY A 78 7.09 3.37 -11.22
CA GLY A 78 6.32 4.60 -11.45
C GLY A 78 7.13 5.88 -11.18
N LEU A 79 7.92 5.88 -10.10
CA LEU A 79 8.81 7.00 -9.76
C LEU A 79 9.88 7.21 -10.83
N GLN A 80 10.52 6.14 -11.30
CA GLN A 80 11.56 6.22 -12.34
C GLN A 80 10.99 6.68 -13.68
N LEU A 81 9.80 6.21 -14.06
CA LEU A 81 9.11 6.66 -15.27
C LEU A 81 8.80 8.16 -15.22
N MET A 82 8.42 8.72 -14.07
CA MET A 82 8.25 10.17 -13.92
C MET A 82 9.53 10.94 -14.22
N ILE A 83 10.68 10.45 -13.75
CA ILE A 83 11.99 11.07 -14.01
C ILE A 83 12.35 10.98 -15.49
N GLN A 84 12.23 9.79 -16.10
CA GLN A 84 12.59 9.58 -17.50
C GLN A 84 11.69 10.36 -18.47
N ASN A 85 10.42 10.60 -18.11
CA ASN A 85 9.49 11.41 -18.89
C ASN A 85 9.60 12.92 -18.61
N GLY A 86 10.61 13.38 -17.86
CA GLY A 86 10.81 14.80 -17.56
C GLY A 86 9.76 15.42 -16.62
N LYS A 87 9.00 14.60 -15.89
CA LYS A 87 7.92 14.98 -14.97
C LYS A 87 8.34 14.84 -13.50
N SER A 88 9.60 15.12 -13.18
CA SER A 88 10.14 14.96 -11.82
C SER A 88 9.55 15.94 -10.81
N ASP A 89 8.98 17.06 -11.26
CA ASP A 89 8.28 18.02 -10.41
C ASP A 89 6.96 17.45 -9.84
N LEU A 90 6.31 16.54 -10.58
CA LEU A 90 5.13 15.81 -10.13
C LEU A 90 5.41 14.90 -8.92
N ILE A 91 6.67 14.53 -8.69
CA ILE A 91 7.06 13.75 -7.51
C ILE A 91 6.67 14.49 -6.23
N TRP A 92 6.94 15.79 -6.18
CA TRP A 92 6.67 16.62 -5.01
C TRP A 92 5.24 17.14 -4.99
N LYS A 93 4.69 17.45 -6.16
CA LYS A 93 3.37 18.08 -6.30
C LYS A 93 2.21 17.09 -6.23
N ALA A 94 2.40 15.85 -6.70
CA ALA A 94 1.33 14.87 -6.85
C ALA A 94 1.64 13.52 -6.21
N PHE A 95 2.83 12.96 -6.45
CA PHE A 95 3.17 11.64 -5.92
C PHE A 95 3.28 11.62 -4.38
N LEU A 96 4.12 12.49 -3.82
CA LEU A 96 4.40 12.49 -2.39
C LEU A 96 3.15 12.78 -1.52
N PRO A 97 2.27 13.74 -1.87
CA PRO A 97 1.06 14.02 -1.10
C PRO A 97 0.13 12.81 -0.91
N HIS A 98 -0.02 11.92 -1.90
CA HIS A 98 -0.82 10.71 -1.72
C HIS A 98 0.00 9.57 -1.08
N ALA A 99 1.27 9.41 -1.48
CA ALA A 99 2.13 8.29 -1.08
C ALA A 99 2.36 8.23 0.44
N VAL A 100 2.39 9.40 1.11
CA VAL A 100 2.50 9.50 2.58
C VAL A 100 1.35 8.80 3.31
N PHE A 101 0.17 8.71 2.70
CA PHE A 101 -0.99 8.00 3.27
C PHE A 101 -1.12 6.58 2.73
N GLU A 102 -0.86 6.39 1.43
CA GLU A 102 -1.00 5.10 0.78
C GLU A 102 0.02 4.06 1.29
N ILE A 103 1.30 4.43 1.38
CA ILE A 103 2.36 3.50 1.78
C ILE A 103 2.08 2.93 3.19
N PRO A 104 1.78 3.74 4.23
CA PRO A 104 1.39 3.18 5.53
C PRO A 104 0.17 2.26 5.47
N ALA A 105 -0.82 2.56 4.64
CA ALA A 105 -2.01 1.71 4.49
C ALA A 105 -1.65 0.34 3.88
N ILE A 106 -0.81 0.30 2.84
CA ILE A 106 -0.31 -0.94 2.23
C ILE A 106 0.54 -1.74 3.22
N LEU A 107 1.40 -1.08 4.01
CA LEU A 107 2.17 -1.76 5.06
C LEU A 107 1.27 -2.39 6.12
N ILE A 108 0.22 -1.67 6.56
CA ILE A 108 -0.78 -2.22 7.49
C ILE A 108 -1.46 -3.45 6.90
N SER A 109 -1.85 -3.41 5.63
CA SER A 109 -2.53 -4.54 4.96
C SER A 109 -1.69 -5.81 4.97
N SER A 110 -0.38 -5.71 4.77
CA SER A 110 0.55 -6.86 4.84
C SER A 110 0.75 -7.44 6.25
N VAL A 111 0.53 -6.63 7.30
CA VAL A 111 0.72 -7.04 8.70
C VAL A 111 -0.56 -7.61 9.32
N LEU A 112 -1.73 -7.20 8.82
CA LEU A 112 -3.05 -7.68 9.26
C LEU A 112 -3.21 -9.21 9.28
N PRO A 113 -2.71 -10.00 8.29
CA PRO A 113 -2.71 -11.47 8.33
C PRO A 113 -2.18 -12.06 9.64
N PHE A 114 -1.09 -11.51 10.18
CA PHE A 114 -0.51 -11.98 11.42
C PHE A 114 -1.39 -11.65 12.63
N MET A 115 -2.12 -10.52 12.59
CA MET A 115 -3.07 -10.15 13.63
C MET A 115 -4.32 -11.02 13.59
N ILE A 116 -4.78 -11.38 12.39
CA ILE A 116 -5.88 -12.33 12.17
C ILE A 116 -5.51 -13.67 12.81
N TRP A 117 -4.35 -14.24 12.45
CA TRP A 117 -3.90 -15.51 13.03
C TRP A 117 -3.74 -15.45 14.55
N LYS A 118 -3.15 -14.38 15.09
CA LYS A 118 -3.07 -14.18 16.55
C LYS A 118 -4.45 -14.16 17.20
N SER A 119 -5.43 -13.51 16.56
CA SER A 119 -6.80 -13.44 17.07
C SER A 119 -7.48 -14.80 17.03
N VAL A 120 -7.35 -15.55 15.93
CA VAL A 120 -7.89 -16.91 15.78
C VAL A 120 -7.32 -17.86 16.83
N LEU A 121 -5.98 -17.91 16.97
CA LEU A 121 -5.31 -18.77 17.95
C LEU A 121 -5.71 -18.41 19.39
N THR A 122 -5.83 -17.11 19.69
CA THR A 122 -6.28 -16.65 21.01
C THR A 122 -7.74 -17.01 21.25
N PHE A 123 -8.61 -16.88 20.24
CA PHE A 123 -10.03 -17.20 20.34
C PHE A 123 -10.25 -18.69 20.63
N ARG A 124 -9.44 -19.58 20.01
CA ARG A 124 -9.47 -21.02 20.30
C ARG A 124 -9.11 -21.35 21.75
N ARG A 125 -8.22 -20.58 22.38
CA ARG A 125 -7.79 -20.79 23.77
C ARG A 125 -8.68 -20.09 24.79
N ASN A 126 -9.12 -18.87 24.49
CA ASN A 126 -9.97 -18.04 25.33
C ASN A 126 -10.79 -17.08 24.45
N ARG A 127 -12.09 -17.37 24.34
CA ARG A 127 -13.02 -16.63 23.49
C ARG A 127 -13.07 -15.14 23.81
N ALA A 128 -13.17 -14.78 25.09
CA ALA A 128 -13.25 -13.39 25.53
C ALA A 128 -11.97 -12.60 25.21
N ALA A 129 -10.80 -13.22 25.40
CA ALA A 129 -9.51 -12.63 25.05
C ALA A 129 -9.36 -12.45 23.53
N GLY A 130 -9.82 -13.43 22.73
CA GLY A 130 -9.86 -13.35 21.27
C GLY A 130 -10.74 -12.21 20.78
N CYS A 131 -11.97 -12.10 21.27
CA CYS A 131 -12.87 -10.97 20.97
C CYS A 131 -12.25 -9.63 21.32
N ARG A 132 -11.59 -9.53 22.49
CA ARG A 132 -10.91 -8.31 22.91
C ARG A 132 -9.79 -7.92 21.95
N LEU A 133 -9.01 -8.87 21.44
CA LEU A 133 -7.95 -8.59 20.47
C LEU A 133 -8.53 -8.14 19.12
N LEU A 134 -9.59 -8.79 18.66
CA LEU A 134 -10.31 -8.42 17.44
C LEU A 134 -10.82 -6.97 17.52
N ILE A 135 -11.57 -6.64 18.57
CA ILE A 135 -12.24 -5.33 18.70
C ILE A 135 -11.25 -4.21 19.04
N ARG A 136 -10.26 -4.45 19.92
CA ARG A 136 -9.36 -3.38 20.38
C ARG A 136 -8.11 -3.20 19.53
N ARG A 137 -7.78 -4.14 18.65
CA ARG A 137 -6.57 -4.04 17.82
C ARG A 137 -6.86 -4.26 16.34
N LEU A 138 -7.40 -5.41 15.96
CA LEU A 138 -7.57 -5.74 14.54
C LEU A 138 -8.51 -4.77 13.83
N LEU A 139 -9.71 -4.55 14.38
CA LEU A 139 -10.73 -3.70 13.75
C LEU A 139 -10.30 -2.22 13.66
N PRO A 140 -9.72 -1.59 14.69
CA PRO A 140 -9.18 -0.23 14.59
C PRO A 140 -8.01 -0.13 13.60
N THR A 141 -7.13 -1.13 13.55
CA THR A 141 -6.01 -1.15 12.58
C THR A 141 -6.53 -1.27 11.14
N PHE A 142 -7.53 -2.11 10.90
CA PHE A 142 -8.21 -2.19 9.60
C PHE A 142 -8.92 -0.88 9.25
N GLY A 143 -9.64 -0.27 10.20
CA GLY A 143 -10.27 1.03 10.01
C GLY A 143 -9.27 2.14 9.68
N THR A 144 -8.10 2.13 10.33
CA THR A 144 -7.00 3.06 10.04
C THR A 144 -6.49 2.90 8.61
N MET A 145 -6.28 1.66 8.16
CA MET A 145 -5.90 1.37 6.77
C MET A 145 -6.91 1.94 5.77
N VAL A 146 -8.21 1.69 6.00
CA VAL A 146 -9.29 2.19 5.12
C VAL A 146 -9.32 3.72 5.10
N ALA A 147 -9.20 4.37 6.27
CA ALA A 147 -9.17 5.82 6.36
C ALA A 147 -7.96 6.44 5.62
N LEU A 148 -6.78 5.82 5.75
CA LEU A 148 -5.59 6.26 5.03
C LEU A 148 -5.74 6.13 3.52
N PHE A 149 -6.33 5.04 3.01
CA PHE A 149 -6.63 4.94 1.57
C PHE A 149 -7.64 5.97 1.08
N ALA A 150 -8.64 6.30 1.89
CA ALA A 150 -9.60 7.34 1.53
C ALA A 150 -8.91 8.69 1.37
N VAL A 151 -8.03 9.05 2.31
CA VAL A 151 -7.22 10.29 2.22
C VAL A 151 -6.28 10.23 1.01
N ALA A 152 -5.56 9.12 0.80
CA ALA A 152 -4.66 8.94 -0.33
C ALA A 152 -5.37 9.14 -1.67
N ALA A 153 -6.57 8.55 -1.85
CA ALA A 153 -7.33 8.64 -3.09
C ALA A 153 -7.85 10.06 -3.37
N VAL A 154 -8.22 10.81 -2.32
CA VAL A 154 -8.58 12.23 -2.47
C VAL A 154 -7.36 13.05 -2.86
N MET A 155 -6.22 12.84 -2.19
CA MET A 155 -4.97 13.53 -2.54
C MET A 155 -4.58 13.25 -3.99
N GLU A 156 -4.62 12.00 -4.42
CA GLU A 156 -4.30 11.62 -5.80
C GLU A 156 -5.22 12.33 -6.78
N HIS A 157 -6.53 12.33 -6.56
CA HIS A 157 -7.46 13.02 -7.45
C HIS A 157 -7.23 14.54 -7.51
N VAL A 158 -6.98 15.19 -6.37
CA VAL A 158 -6.76 16.64 -6.30
C VAL A 158 -5.45 17.03 -6.98
N PHE A 159 -4.37 16.31 -6.70
CA PHE A 159 -3.04 16.70 -7.17
C PHE A 159 -2.68 16.14 -8.55
N ALA A 160 -3.15 14.95 -8.92
CA ALA A 160 -3.02 14.45 -10.29
C ALA A 160 -3.94 15.22 -11.25
N GLY A 161 -5.16 15.55 -10.82
CA GLY A 161 -6.10 16.36 -11.59
C GLY A 161 -5.69 17.83 -11.72
N GLY A 162 -5.04 18.42 -10.71
CA GLY A 162 -4.64 19.84 -10.72
C GLY A 162 -3.29 20.13 -11.38
N ALA A 163 -2.36 19.17 -11.40
CA ALA A 163 -0.99 19.41 -11.87
C ALA A 163 -0.81 19.41 -13.40
N PHE A 164 -1.84 19.05 -14.17
CA PHE A 164 -1.79 19.00 -15.64
C PHE A 164 -2.54 20.13 -16.37
N PHE A 165 -3.28 20.99 -15.63
CA PHE A 165 -4.02 22.12 -16.21
C PHE A 165 -3.34 23.48 -15.96
N ALA A 166 -2.04 23.49 -15.65
CA ALA A 166 -1.23 24.70 -15.53
C ALA A 166 -0.02 24.63 -16.47
#